data_AF-A0A8C3ISK5-F1
#
_entry.id   AF-A0A8C3ISK5-F1
#
_cell.length_a   1.000
_cell.length_b   1.000
_cell.length_c   1.000
_cell.angle_alpha   90.00
_cell.angle_beta   90.00
_cell.angle_gamma   90.00
#
_symmetry.space_group_name_H-M   'P 1'
#
loop_
_entity.id
_entity.type
_entity.pdbx_description
1 polymer ?
#
loop_
_entity_poly.entity_id
_entity_poly.type
_entity_poly.pdbx_seq_one_letter_code
_entity_poly.pdbx_strand_id
1 'polypeptide(L)'
;MGAQDRVTIRPDFPGHVWLFGPQIPVREEFPKSRKMSGKIGRHGSRAALTERGMGKRVALVLAGCGVFDGSEVHEASAALVHLSRGGAQVRIFAPNIEQMHVVDHFRGSPTEEKRNVLVESARLARGNIEDLAELKVGEFDAVIFPGGFGVAKNLCSWPIGLFPDAETASAIVELGCKHICKDVTESHVDATNKIVTTCAFMCKAPLHEIFDGVGTMVAEVLKLTKTGK
;
A
#
# COMPACT_ATOMS: atom_id res chain seq x y z
N MET A 1 -37.58 28.75 -1.68
CA MET A 1 -38.36 27.95 -2.65
C MET A 1 -38.10 28.55 -4.03
N GLY A 2 -37.73 27.81 -5.07
CA GLY A 2 -37.41 26.39 -5.17
C GLY A 2 -37.47 25.94 -6.63
N ALA A 3 -36.36 25.46 -7.20
CA ALA A 3 -36.32 24.81 -8.50
C ALA A 3 -35.13 23.82 -8.51
N GLN A 4 -35.44 22.52 -8.45
CA GLN A 4 -34.44 21.45 -8.66
C GLN A 4 -34.50 21.00 -10.11
N ASP A 5 -33.77 21.68 -11.00
CA ASP A 5 -33.55 21.15 -12.34
C ASP A 5 -32.34 20.21 -12.30
N ARG A 6 -32.66 18.92 -12.13
CA ARG A 6 -31.70 17.82 -12.12
C ARG A 6 -31.12 17.65 -13.52
N VAL A 7 -29.83 17.95 -13.70
CA VAL A 7 -29.13 17.63 -14.95
C VAL A 7 -29.05 16.11 -15.11
N THR A 8 -29.47 15.65 -16.29
CA THR A 8 -29.67 14.24 -16.63
C THR A 8 -28.35 13.47 -16.73
N ILE A 9 -28.29 12.29 -16.11
CA ILE A 9 -27.20 11.32 -16.30
C ILE A 9 -27.31 10.72 -17.70
N ARG A 10 -26.20 10.70 -18.48
CA ARG A 10 -26.10 9.93 -19.73
C ARG A 10 -25.32 8.61 -19.52
N PRO A 11 -25.76 7.47 -20.09
CA PRO A 11 -25.17 6.16 -19.85
C PRO A 11 -24.27 5.67 -21.02
N ASP A 12 -23.04 6.16 -21.12
CA ASP A 12 -22.11 5.85 -22.21
C ASP A 12 -20.68 5.67 -21.66
N PHE A 13 -20.12 4.45 -21.68
CA PHE A 13 -18.73 4.11 -21.27
C PHE A 13 -17.70 4.55 -22.35
N PRO A 14 -16.39 4.82 -22.06
CA PRO A 14 -15.53 3.85 -21.36
C PRO A 14 -14.37 4.37 -20.45
N GLY A 15 -14.19 3.72 -19.30
CA GLY A 15 -12.87 3.20 -18.87
C GLY A 15 -11.94 4.03 -17.94
N HIS A 16 -11.05 3.27 -17.30
CA HIS A 16 -9.72 3.62 -16.74
C HIS A 16 -9.67 4.64 -15.57
N VAL A 17 -9.98 4.32 -14.30
CA VAL A 17 -9.55 3.17 -13.47
C VAL A 17 -8.00 2.94 -13.48
N TRP A 18 -7.18 3.17 -12.43
CA TRP A 18 -7.35 3.62 -11.01
C TRP A 18 -6.97 5.16 -10.82
N LEU A 19 -7.67 6.01 -10.02
CA LEU A 19 -7.24 7.37 -9.50
C LEU A 19 -7.73 7.72 -8.03
N PHE A 20 -6.90 8.25 -7.11
CA PHE A 20 -7.12 8.18 -5.64
C PHE A 20 -8.50 8.76 -5.21
N GLY A 21 -9.44 7.89 -4.83
CA GLY A 21 -10.88 8.15 -5.02
C GLY A 21 -11.75 8.39 -3.77
N PRO A 22 -13.00 8.89 -3.96
CA PRO A 22 -13.75 9.62 -2.91
C PRO A 22 -14.91 8.84 -2.23
N GLN A 23 -15.48 9.48 -1.20
CA GLN A 23 -16.43 8.93 -0.20
C GLN A 23 -17.84 8.59 -0.70
N ILE A 24 -18.44 7.50 -0.17
CA ILE A 24 -19.90 7.31 0.02
C ILE A 24 -20.14 6.54 1.35
N PRO A 25 -21.13 6.90 2.21
CA PRO A 25 -21.29 6.33 3.56
C PRO A 25 -22.44 5.31 3.70
N VAL A 26 -22.26 4.24 4.49
CA VAL A 26 -23.35 3.37 5.02
C VAL A 26 -23.02 2.87 6.44
N ARG A 27 -24.06 2.58 7.24
CA ARG A 27 -24.03 2.42 8.71
C ARG A 27 -23.73 1.00 9.23
N GLU A 28 -23.38 0.97 10.52
CA GLU A 28 -23.27 -0.18 11.45
C GLU A 28 -24.59 -0.98 11.60
N GLU A 29 -24.67 -2.17 12.22
CA GLU A 29 -23.88 -2.78 13.33
C GLU A 29 -23.76 -4.32 13.19
N PHE A 30 -22.84 -4.95 13.95
CA PHE A 30 -23.05 -6.26 14.66
C PHE A 30 -21.87 -6.59 15.62
N PRO A 31 -21.91 -7.63 16.49
CA PRO A 31 -21.66 -7.44 17.92
C PRO A 31 -20.26 -7.85 18.45
N LYS A 32 -20.01 -7.44 19.71
CA LYS A 32 -18.75 -7.57 20.46
C LYS A 32 -18.29 -9.04 20.65
N SER A 33 -16.99 -9.27 20.46
CA SER A 33 -16.35 -10.60 20.57
C SER A 33 -16.11 -11.06 22.02
N ARG A 34 -16.15 -12.38 22.24
CA ARG A 34 -15.81 -13.03 23.52
C ARG A 34 -14.30 -13.30 23.62
N LYS A 35 -13.71 -13.05 24.78
CA LYS A 35 -12.30 -13.38 25.08
C LYS A 35 -12.13 -14.89 25.25
N MET A 36 -11.05 -15.44 24.67
CA MET A 36 -10.56 -16.80 24.93
C MET A 36 -9.11 -16.72 25.41
N SER A 37 -8.82 -17.24 26.60
CA SER A 37 -7.46 -17.32 27.17
C SER A 37 -6.94 -18.75 27.06
N GLY A 38 -5.81 -18.97 26.40
CA GLY A 38 -5.14 -20.27 26.31
C GLY A 38 -3.64 -20.15 26.59
N LYS A 39 -3.10 -21.09 27.39
CA LYS A 39 -1.70 -21.08 27.86
C LYS A 39 -0.75 -21.57 26.77
N ILE A 40 0.45 -21.00 26.72
CA ILE A 40 1.52 -21.35 25.77
C ILE A 40 2.29 -22.56 26.30
N GLY A 41 2.37 -23.64 25.51
CA GLY A 41 3.26 -24.78 25.74
C GLY A 41 4.54 -24.67 24.91
N ARG A 42 5.71 -24.93 25.52
CA ARG A 42 6.98 -25.06 24.79
C ARG A 42 7.17 -26.51 24.33
N HIS A 43 7.26 -26.74 23.03
CA HIS A 43 7.95 -27.92 22.49
C HIS A 43 8.89 -27.50 21.37
N GLY A 44 10.19 -27.78 21.56
CA GLY A 44 11.17 -27.66 20.49
C GLY A 44 11.06 -28.86 19.55
N SER A 45 10.95 -28.59 18.25
CA SER A 45 11.19 -29.56 17.20
C SER A 45 12.21 -28.96 16.25
N ARG A 46 13.45 -29.44 16.32
CA ARG A 46 14.55 -29.04 15.43
C ARG A 46 14.46 -29.88 14.15
N ALA A 47 13.32 -29.79 13.47
CA ALA A 47 13.06 -30.46 12.20
C ALA A 47 13.88 -29.80 11.08
N ALA A 48 14.36 -30.60 10.14
CA ALA A 48 15.30 -30.16 9.11
C ALA A 48 14.72 -29.02 8.24
N LEU A 49 15.32 -27.85 8.34
CA LEU A 49 15.30 -26.86 7.26
C LEU A 49 16.28 -27.36 6.19
N THR A 50 15.76 -28.14 5.25
CA THR A 50 16.38 -28.35 3.94
C THR A 50 16.74 -27.00 3.31
N GLU A 51 17.80 -26.97 2.50
CA GLU A 51 18.27 -25.79 1.77
C GLU A 51 17.20 -25.25 0.79
N ARG A 52 16.23 -24.51 1.33
CA ARG A 52 15.55 -23.48 0.56
C ARG A 52 16.61 -22.42 0.30
N GLY A 53 17.05 -22.28 -0.95
CA GLY A 53 17.95 -21.21 -1.36
C GLY A 53 17.42 -19.88 -0.79
N MET A 54 18.32 -19.10 -0.18
CA MET A 54 17.93 -17.97 0.68
C MET A 54 16.89 -17.08 -0.01
N GLY A 55 15.68 -17.03 0.56
CA GLY A 55 14.56 -16.29 0.01
C GLY A 55 14.91 -14.82 -0.22
N LYS A 56 14.39 -14.24 -1.31
CA LYS A 56 14.73 -12.87 -1.74
C LYS A 56 14.48 -11.87 -0.61
N ARG A 57 15.44 -10.99 -0.38
CA ARG A 57 15.41 -9.99 0.69
C ARG A 57 14.67 -8.77 0.16
N VAL A 58 13.52 -8.44 0.73
CA VAL A 58 12.68 -7.33 0.28
C VAL A 58 12.50 -6.34 1.41
N ALA A 59 12.78 -5.06 1.14
CA ALA A 59 12.40 -3.97 2.02
C ALA A 59 10.95 -3.56 1.71
N LEU A 60 10.09 -3.48 2.74
CA LEU A 60 8.75 -2.91 2.62
C LEU A 60 8.75 -1.56 3.33
N VAL A 61 8.54 -0.45 2.61
CA VAL A 61 8.55 0.89 3.20
C VAL A 61 7.11 1.36 3.39
N LEU A 62 6.77 1.73 4.62
CA LEU A 62 5.46 2.23 5.03
C LEU A 62 5.51 3.73 5.35
N ALA A 63 4.35 4.37 5.32
CA ALA A 63 4.19 5.83 5.48
C ALA A 63 3.20 6.23 6.59
N GLY A 64 2.78 5.28 7.43
CA GLY A 64 1.80 5.43 8.52
C GLY A 64 0.89 4.18 8.59
N CYS A 65 -0.33 4.30 9.14
CA CYS A 65 -1.31 3.20 9.18
C CYS A 65 -2.75 3.70 9.00
N GLY A 66 -3.14 3.92 7.73
CA GLY A 66 -4.43 4.48 7.35
C GLY A 66 -4.36 5.06 5.95
N VAL A 67 -5.39 4.85 5.12
CA VAL A 67 -5.37 5.29 3.71
C VAL A 67 -5.21 6.81 3.54
N PHE A 68 -5.76 7.64 4.44
CA PHE A 68 -5.79 9.10 4.26
C PHE A 68 -4.55 9.84 4.80
N ASP A 69 -3.78 9.23 5.70
CA ASP A 69 -2.65 9.85 6.38
C ASP A 69 -1.39 8.97 6.50
N GLY A 70 -1.48 7.71 6.11
CA GLY A 70 -0.43 6.70 6.18
C GLY A 70 -0.40 5.78 4.95
N SER A 71 0.09 4.55 5.15
CA SER A 71 -0.06 3.48 4.15
C SER A 71 -1.46 2.89 4.16
N GLU A 72 -1.95 2.51 2.99
CA GLU A 72 -3.17 1.74 2.81
C GLU A 72 -2.98 0.34 3.44
N VAL A 73 -3.91 -0.04 4.31
CA VAL A 73 -3.81 -1.18 5.22
C VAL A 73 -3.97 -2.51 4.47
N HIS A 74 -4.88 -2.54 3.50
CA HIS A 74 -5.16 -3.71 2.69
C HIS A 74 -4.07 -4.00 1.66
N GLU A 75 -3.50 -2.98 0.99
CA GLU A 75 -2.33 -3.10 0.11
C GLU A 75 -1.10 -3.59 0.87
N ALA A 76 -0.80 -2.99 2.02
CA ALA A 76 0.32 -3.41 2.87
C ALA A 76 0.14 -4.87 3.32
N SER A 77 -1.08 -5.26 3.73
CA SER A 77 -1.41 -6.64 4.09
C SER A 77 -1.31 -7.59 2.90
N ALA A 78 -1.79 -7.21 1.71
CA ALA A 78 -1.73 -8.02 0.50
C ALA A 78 -0.27 -8.23 0.07
N ALA A 79 0.54 -7.17 0.03
CA ALA A 79 1.95 -7.24 -0.29
C ALA A 79 2.70 -8.20 0.66
N LEU A 80 2.48 -8.09 1.98
CA LEU A 80 3.06 -9.01 2.97
C LEU A 80 2.61 -10.47 2.77
N VAL A 81 1.33 -10.72 2.48
CA VAL A 81 0.82 -12.06 2.20
C VAL A 81 1.45 -12.66 0.93
N HIS A 82 1.58 -11.88 -0.14
CA HIS A 82 2.16 -12.37 -1.40
C HIS A 82 3.68 -12.53 -1.33
N LEU A 83 4.39 -11.66 -0.60
CA LEU A 83 5.81 -11.83 -0.30
C LEU A 83 6.06 -13.11 0.53
N SER A 84 5.23 -13.36 1.55
CA SER A 84 5.28 -14.58 2.34
C SER A 84 5.00 -15.84 1.50
N ARG A 85 4.00 -15.80 0.60
CA ARG A 85 3.72 -16.89 -0.35
C ARG A 85 4.88 -17.13 -1.32
N GLY A 86 5.56 -16.07 -1.76
CA GLY A 86 6.77 -16.13 -2.58
C GLY A 86 8.04 -16.57 -1.83
N GLY A 87 7.97 -16.82 -0.52
CA GLY A 87 9.12 -17.21 0.29
C GLY A 87 10.16 -16.11 0.51
N ALA A 88 9.78 -14.84 0.33
CA ALA A 88 10.67 -13.69 0.53
C ALA A 88 10.96 -13.46 2.02
N GLN A 89 12.15 -12.93 2.32
CA GLN A 89 12.53 -12.41 3.63
C GLN A 89 12.24 -10.92 3.66
N VAL A 90 11.26 -10.48 4.46
CA VAL A 90 10.82 -9.09 4.50
C VAL A 90 11.35 -8.38 5.74
N ARG A 91 11.96 -7.21 5.56
CA ARG A 91 12.17 -6.22 6.64
C ARG A 91 11.30 -5.01 6.32
N ILE A 92 10.67 -4.45 7.36
CA ILE A 92 9.71 -3.36 7.22
C ILE A 92 10.36 -2.09 7.76
N PHE A 93 10.19 -0.99 7.05
CA PHE A 93 10.78 0.31 7.38
C PHE A 93 9.72 1.41 7.34
N ALA A 94 9.92 2.47 8.10
CA ALA A 94 9.17 3.71 7.98
C ALA A 94 10.01 4.88 8.52
N PRO A 95 9.91 6.11 7.98
CA PRO A 95 10.66 7.24 8.49
C PRO A 95 10.16 7.65 9.88
N ASN A 96 11.09 7.92 10.80
CA ASN A 96 10.77 8.41 12.13
C ASN A 96 10.48 9.92 12.16
N ILE A 97 9.35 10.30 11.57
CA ILE A 97 8.88 11.69 11.42
C ILE A 97 7.43 11.85 11.90
N GLU A 98 7.01 13.08 12.16
CA GLU A 98 5.59 13.40 12.36
C GLU A 98 4.82 13.24 11.04
N GLN A 99 3.59 12.70 11.09
CA GLN A 99 2.69 12.69 9.93
C GLN A 99 2.30 14.12 9.56
N MET A 100 2.25 14.45 8.26
CA MET A 100 1.84 15.78 7.78
C MET A 100 0.42 16.16 8.26
N HIS A 101 -0.48 15.18 8.33
CA HIS A 101 -1.82 15.31 8.87
C HIS A 101 -2.17 14.03 9.64
N VAL A 102 -3.09 14.12 10.60
CA VAL A 102 -3.79 12.95 11.18
C VAL A 102 -5.26 13.06 10.79
N VAL A 103 -5.83 12.00 10.22
CA VAL A 103 -7.18 12.01 9.67
C VAL A 103 -8.09 11.07 10.44
N ASP A 104 -9.23 11.61 10.89
CA ASP A 104 -10.35 10.78 11.33
C ASP A 104 -10.91 10.05 10.10
N HIS A 105 -10.59 8.76 9.97
CA HIS A 105 -10.99 7.95 8.84
C HIS A 105 -12.51 7.67 8.76
N PHE A 106 -13.25 7.85 9.86
CA PHE A 106 -14.70 7.75 9.87
C PHE A 106 -15.35 9.04 9.34
N ARG A 107 -14.79 10.20 9.69
CA ARG A 107 -15.26 11.51 9.21
C ARG A 107 -14.67 11.94 7.86
N GLY A 108 -13.53 11.37 7.47
CA GLY A 108 -12.74 11.79 6.30
C GLY A 108 -12.08 13.17 6.45
N SER A 109 -11.97 13.69 7.69
CA SER A 109 -11.48 15.05 7.97
C SER A 109 -10.19 15.02 8.79
N PRO A 110 -9.27 15.98 8.58
CA PRO A 110 -8.12 16.19 9.47
C PRO A 110 -8.53 16.41 10.94
N THR A 111 -7.59 16.18 11.83
CA THR A 111 -7.68 16.42 13.28
C THR A 111 -6.46 17.20 13.76
N GLU A 112 -6.56 17.81 14.93
CA GLU A 112 -5.43 18.48 15.61
C GLU A 112 -4.47 17.50 16.32
N GLU A 113 -4.68 16.18 16.17
CA GLU A 113 -3.77 15.17 16.72
C GLU A 113 -2.43 15.15 15.99
N LYS A 114 -1.37 14.81 16.72
CA LYS A 114 -0.04 14.53 16.17
C LYS A 114 0.28 13.05 16.35
N ARG A 115 0.79 12.42 15.29
CA ARG A 115 1.23 11.02 15.27
C ARG A 115 2.53 10.90 14.50
N ASN A 116 3.31 9.86 14.83
CA ASN A 116 4.59 9.59 14.19
C ASN A 116 4.45 8.43 13.20
N VAL A 117 5.01 8.61 12.00
CA VAL A 117 4.90 7.68 10.87
C VAL A 117 5.42 6.29 11.23
N LEU A 118 6.61 6.18 11.82
CA LEU A 118 7.21 4.91 12.26
C LEU A 118 6.36 4.23 13.35
N VAL A 119 5.89 4.99 14.35
CA VAL A 119 5.05 4.47 15.44
C VAL A 119 3.72 3.92 14.94
N GLU A 120 3.05 4.64 14.02
CA GLU A 120 1.79 4.15 13.46
C GLU A 120 2.01 2.98 12.49
N SER A 121 3.07 3.01 11.67
CA SER A 121 3.44 1.87 10.81
C SER A 121 3.80 0.60 11.58
N ALA A 122 4.28 0.73 12.83
CA ALA A 122 4.51 -0.43 13.71
C ALA A 122 3.24 -1.25 13.97
N ARG A 123 2.04 -0.67 13.82
CA ARG A 123 0.74 -1.38 13.90
C ARG A 123 0.63 -2.45 12.80
N LEU A 124 0.97 -2.10 11.56
CA LEU A 124 0.99 -3.02 10.40
C LEU A 124 2.10 -4.05 10.53
N ALA A 125 3.29 -3.61 10.95
CA ALA A 125 4.47 -4.46 11.12
C ALA A 125 4.44 -5.36 12.37
N ARG A 126 3.39 -5.25 13.21
CA ARG A 126 3.27 -5.95 14.50
C ARG A 126 4.47 -5.71 15.44
N GLY A 127 5.05 -4.51 15.38
CA GLY A 127 6.24 -4.10 16.12
C GLY A 127 7.58 -4.49 15.50
N ASN A 128 7.61 -5.28 14.42
CA ASN A 128 8.85 -5.66 13.72
C ASN A 128 9.15 -4.68 12.57
N ILE A 129 9.53 -3.45 12.93
CA ILE A 129 9.81 -2.35 12.01
C ILE A 129 11.09 -1.62 12.42
N GLU A 130 11.82 -1.10 11.44
CA GLU A 130 13.06 -0.34 11.60
C GLU A 130 12.88 1.09 11.09
N ASP A 131 13.71 2.03 11.55
CA ASP A 131 13.73 3.39 10.99
C ASP A 131 14.25 3.32 9.55
N LEU A 132 13.59 4.01 8.61
CA LEU A 132 14.01 4.08 7.21
C LEU A 132 15.44 4.63 7.05
N ALA A 133 15.93 5.44 8.00
CA ALA A 133 17.31 5.92 8.03
C ALA A 133 18.36 4.79 8.14
N GLU A 134 18.01 3.63 8.71
CA GLU A 134 18.90 2.47 8.87
C GLU A 134 18.90 1.53 7.64
N LEU A 135 18.09 1.83 6.61
CA LEU A 135 17.98 0.99 5.42
C LEU A 135 19.27 1.02 4.58
N LYS A 136 19.97 -0.11 4.54
CA LYS A 136 21.16 -0.32 3.71
C LYS A 136 20.78 -1.02 2.42
N VAL A 137 20.76 -0.29 1.31
CA VAL A 137 20.27 -0.79 0.00
C VAL A 137 20.93 -2.10 -0.45
N GLY A 138 22.22 -2.30 -0.17
CA GLY A 138 22.95 -3.55 -0.51
C GLY A 138 22.50 -4.80 0.26
N GLU A 139 21.71 -4.66 1.32
CA GLU A 139 21.14 -5.77 2.08
C GLU A 139 19.84 -6.32 1.45
N PHE A 140 19.34 -5.70 0.38
CA PHE A 140 18.06 -6.01 -0.26
C PHE A 140 18.19 -6.28 -1.76
N ASP A 141 17.30 -7.13 -2.26
CA ASP A 141 17.19 -7.49 -3.67
C ASP A 141 16.06 -6.70 -4.36
N ALA A 142 15.09 -6.19 -3.60
CA ALA A 142 14.03 -5.27 -4.03
C ALA A 142 13.51 -4.39 -2.88
N VAL A 143 12.80 -3.32 -3.24
CA VAL A 143 11.99 -2.50 -2.32
C VAL A 143 10.55 -2.40 -2.85
N ILE A 144 9.56 -2.41 -1.95
CA ILE A 144 8.14 -2.23 -2.26
C ILE A 144 7.57 -1.12 -1.38
N PHE A 145 6.75 -0.26 -1.99
CA PHE A 145 5.99 0.80 -1.33
C PHE A 145 4.50 0.51 -1.57
N PRO A 146 3.73 0.07 -0.56
CA PRO A 146 2.26 0.09 -0.63
C PRO A 146 1.78 1.52 -0.78
N GLY A 147 0.60 1.71 -1.40
CA GLY A 147 -0.06 2.99 -1.52
C GLY A 147 -0.56 3.57 -0.20
N GLY A 148 -1.48 4.52 -0.31
CA GLY A 148 -1.98 5.37 0.77
C GLY A 148 -1.54 6.83 0.56
N PHE A 149 -2.42 7.78 0.87
CA PHE A 149 -2.12 9.22 0.77
C PHE A 149 -0.93 9.62 1.65
N GLY A 150 -0.62 8.87 2.72
CA GLY A 150 0.57 9.07 3.53
C GLY A 150 1.87 8.91 2.73
N VAL A 151 1.90 8.12 1.67
CA VAL A 151 3.07 8.06 0.76
C VAL A 151 3.34 9.41 0.14
N ALA A 152 2.32 10.01 -0.48
CA ALA A 152 2.41 11.32 -1.13
C ALA A 152 2.65 12.47 -0.13
N LYS A 153 2.12 12.36 1.10
CA LYS A 153 2.19 13.39 2.14
C LYS A 153 3.46 13.32 3.01
N ASN A 154 3.95 12.12 3.31
CA ASN A 154 5.02 11.89 4.29
C ASN A 154 6.35 11.44 3.65
N LEU A 155 6.34 10.87 2.44
CA LEU A 155 7.56 10.42 1.75
C LEU A 155 8.02 11.36 0.62
N CYS A 156 7.18 12.33 0.21
CA CYS A 156 7.48 13.28 -0.86
C CYS A 156 7.45 14.73 -0.36
N SER A 157 8.34 15.59 -0.90
CA SER A 157 8.41 17.02 -0.57
C SER A 157 7.61 17.90 -1.55
N TRP A 158 6.47 17.42 -2.05
CA TRP A 158 5.66 18.14 -3.03
C TRP A 158 4.88 19.28 -2.36
N PRO A 159 4.72 20.46 -3.01
CA PRO A 159 3.95 21.56 -2.42
C PRO A 159 2.50 21.15 -2.10
N ILE A 160 2.09 21.39 -0.86
CA ILE A 160 0.74 21.11 -0.36
C ILE A 160 -0.27 21.88 -1.23
N GLY A 161 -1.22 21.16 -1.84
CA GLY A 161 -2.27 21.72 -2.70
C GLY A 161 -2.02 21.64 -4.20
N LEU A 162 -0.86 21.15 -4.67
CA LEU A 162 -0.60 20.82 -6.08
C LEU A 162 -0.80 19.32 -6.39
N PHE A 163 -1.61 18.60 -5.59
CA PHE A 163 -1.94 17.20 -5.86
C PHE A 163 -3.07 17.13 -6.91
N PRO A 164 -2.85 16.53 -8.10
CA PRO A 164 -3.82 16.51 -9.18
C PRO A 164 -4.76 15.31 -9.04
N ASP A 165 -5.73 15.44 -8.13
CA ASP A 165 -6.71 14.40 -7.77
C ASP A 165 -7.59 13.95 -8.96
N ALA A 166 -7.63 14.72 -10.06
CA ALA A 166 -8.38 14.41 -11.28
C ALA A 166 -7.52 14.05 -12.50
N GLU A 167 -6.19 14.26 -12.45
CA GLU A 167 -5.31 14.28 -13.64
C GLU A 167 -3.96 13.57 -13.41
N THR A 168 -3.90 12.55 -12.54
CA THR A 168 -2.66 11.81 -12.25
C THR A 168 -1.96 11.26 -13.50
N ALA A 169 -2.69 10.82 -14.53
CA ALA A 169 -2.10 10.38 -15.79
C ALA A 169 -1.39 11.52 -16.55
N SER A 170 -1.95 12.74 -16.53
CA SER A 170 -1.33 13.95 -17.09
C SER A 170 -0.08 14.33 -16.30
N ALA A 171 -0.17 14.33 -14.96
CA ALA A 171 0.96 14.65 -14.09
C ALA A 171 2.14 13.66 -14.23
N ILE A 172 1.86 12.38 -14.49
CA ILE A 172 2.88 11.38 -14.85
C ILE A 172 3.60 11.79 -16.15
N VAL A 173 2.85 12.26 -17.17
CA VAL A 173 3.42 12.72 -18.44
C VAL A 173 4.20 14.03 -18.28
N GLU A 174 3.72 14.97 -17.46
CA GLU A 174 4.43 16.22 -17.12
C GLU A 174 5.75 15.96 -16.38
N LEU A 175 5.78 14.92 -15.53
CA LEU A 175 7.01 14.41 -14.89
C LEU A 175 7.95 13.68 -15.86
N GLY A 176 7.63 13.60 -17.15
CA GLY A 176 8.42 12.92 -18.18
C GLY A 176 8.27 11.40 -18.22
N CYS A 177 7.34 10.84 -17.44
CA CYS A 177 7.05 9.41 -17.41
C CYS A 177 5.97 9.01 -18.44
N LYS A 178 6.00 7.77 -18.92
CA LYS A 178 4.96 7.24 -19.80
C LYS A 178 3.88 6.53 -18.98
N HIS A 179 2.67 7.09 -18.94
CA HIS A 179 1.52 6.40 -18.35
C HIS A 179 1.09 5.21 -19.22
N ILE A 180 0.76 4.08 -18.58
CA ILE A 180 0.28 2.85 -19.23
C ILE A 180 -0.88 2.31 -18.39
N CYS A 181 -2.09 2.40 -18.93
CA CYS A 181 -3.29 1.85 -18.29
C CYS A 181 -3.18 0.32 -18.17
N LYS A 182 -3.62 -0.20 -17.03
CA LYS A 182 -3.66 -1.63 -16.71
C LYS A 182 -4.96 -1.97 -16.00
N ASP A 183 -5.46 -3.17 -16.21
CA ASP A 183 -6.59 -3.68 -15.43
C ASP A 183 -6.21 -3.82 -13.95
N VAL A 184 -7.21 -3.86 -13.08
CA VAL A 184 -7.06 -4.13 -11.64
C VAL A 184 -6.14 -5.32 -11.35
N THR A 185 -6.34 -6.42 -12.05
CA THR A 185 -5.66 -7.69 -11.78
C THR A 185 -4.24 -7.74 -12.37
N GLU A 186 -3.86 -6.73 -13.15
CA GLU A 186 -2.58 -6.63 -13.85
C GLU A 186 -1.55 -5.77 -13.10
N SER A 187 -0.28 -5.97 -13.48
CA SER A 187 0.80 -5.03 -13.21
C SER A 187 1.45 -4.57 -14.52
N HIS A 188 2.02 -3.38 -14.53
CA HIS A 188 2.98 -2.96 -15.55
C HIS A 188 4.41 -3.25 -15.08
N VAL A 189 5.28 -3.63 -16.02
CA VAL A 189 6.70 -3.91 -15.79
C VAL A 189 7.52 -3.10 -16.78
N ASP A 190 8.31 -2.17 -16.27
CA ASP A 190 9.43 -1.57 -16.99
C ASP A 190 10.70 -2.38 -16.66
N ALA A 191 11.05 -3.30 -17.56
CA ALA A 191 12.24 -4.15 -17.41
C ALA A 191 13.57 -3.38 -17.56
N THR A 192 13.56 -2.20 -18.20
CA THR A 192 14.75 -1.36 -18.40
C THR A 192 15.15 -0.71 -17.08
N ASN A 193 14.18 -0.06 -16.43
CA ASN A 193 14.37 0.62 -15.16
C ASN A 193 14.13 -0.27 -13.94
N LYS A 194 13.62 -1.50 -14.15
CA LYS A 194 13.23 -2.50 -13.14
C LYS A 194 12.14 -1.99 -12.18
N ILE A 195 11.19 -1.26 -12.74
CA ILE A 195 10.04 -0.73 -12.01
C ILE A 195 8.85 -1.64 -12.29
N VAL A 196 8.12 -2.02 -11.23
CA VAL A 196 6.83 -2.71 -11.35
C VAL A 196 5.78 -1.85 -10.66
N THR A 197 4.66 -1.62 -11.32
CA THR A 197 3.52 -0.91 -10.74
C THR A 197 2.26 -1.74 -10.91
N THR A 198 1.40 -1.70 -9.90
CA THR A 198 -0.03 -1.99 -10.04
C THR A 198 -0.78 -0.84 -9.39
N CYS A 199 -2.08 -0.87 -9.51
CA CYS A 199 -2.92 0.32 -9.48
C CYS A 199 -3.94 0.28 -8.31
N ALA A 200 -4.09 -0.88 -7.66
CA ALA A 200 -4.36 -1.07 -6.22
C ALA A 200 -5.63 -0.46 -5.60
N PHE A 201 -5.66 0.78 -5.06
CA PHE A 201 -6.86 1.40 -4.44
C PHE A 201 -7.32 2.75 -5.02
N MET A 202 -6.79 3.15 -6.17
CA MET A 202 -7.29 4.29 -6.94
C MET A 202 -8.58 4.06 -7.88
N CYS A 203 -8.89 2.89 -8.48
CA CYS A 203 -10.19 2.46 -9.06
C CYS A 203 -11.27 2.25 -8.02
N LYS A 204 -12.46 1.93 -8.54
CA LYS A 204 -13.46 1.10 -7.90
C LYS A 204 -13.46 -0.34 -8.48
N ALA A 205 -12.93 -1.32 -7.73
CA ALA A 205 -13.09 -2.76 -8.02
C ALA A 205 -13.31 -3.57 -6.72
N PRO A 206 -13.80 -4.82 -6.78
CA PRO A 206 -13.88 -5.72 -5.63
C PRO A 206 -12.54 -5.94 -4.91
N LEU A 207 -12.59 -6.05 -3.57
CA LEU A 207 -11.39 -6.16 -2.72
C LEU A 207 -10.46 -7.32 -3.09
N HIS A 208 -10.99 -8.45 -3.57
CA HIS A 208 -10.16 -9.60 -3.93
C HIS A 208 -9.36 -9.34 -5.20
N GLU A 209 -9.95 -8.68 -6.21
CA GLU A 209 -9.26 -8.30 -7.45
C GLU A 209 -8.09 -7.34 -7.16
N ILE A 210 -8.23 -6.46 -6.16
CA ILE A 210 -7.14 -5.61 -5.64
C ILE A 210 -5.99 -6.45 -5.10
N PHE A 211 -6.31 -7.43 -4.24
CA PHE A 211 -5.31 -8.31 -3.65
C PHE A 211 -4.61 -9.14 -4.73
N ASP A 212 -5.35 -9.60 -5.75
CA ASP A 212 -4.81 -10.35 -6.88
C ASP A 212 -3.87 -9.46 -7.72
N GLY A 213 -4.22 -8.21 -8.00
CA GLY A 213 -3.36 -7.23 -8.67
C GLY A 213 -2.06 -6.91 -7.91
N VAL A 214 -2.16 -6.68 -6.59
CA VAL A 214 -0.99 -6.56 -5.69
C VAL A 214 -0.16 -7.85 -5.71
N GLY A 215 -0.82 -9.01 -5.80
CA GLY A 215 -0.16 -10.30 -5.97
C GLY A 215 0.61 -10.45 -7.27
N THR A 216 0.05 -10.01 -8.39
CA THR A 216 0.71 -9.96 -9.71
C THR A 216 1.95 -9.06 -9.64
N MET A 217 1.82 -7.86 -9.06
CA MET A 217 2.96 -6.95 -8.87
C MET A 217 4.08 -7.58 -8.04
N VAL A 218 3.78 -8.17 -6.88
CA VAL A 218 4.78 -8.84 -6.04
C VAL A 218 5.45 -10.00 -6.79
N ALA A 219 4.71 -10.78 -7.58
CA ALA A 219 5.27 -11.85 -8.39
C ALA A 219 6.26 -11.33 -9.44
N GLU A 220 5.94 -10.24 -10.14
CA GLU A 220 6.86 -9.61 -11.10
C GLU A 220 8.09 -8.99 -10.43
N VAL A 221 7.94 -8.32 -9.28
CA VAL A 221 9.09 -7.83 -8.48
C VAL A 221 10.04 -8.98 -8.16
N LEU A 222 9.52 -10.10 -7.63
CA LEU A 222 10.34 -11.26 -7.28
C LEU A 222 11.01 -11.90 -8.50
N LYS A 223 10.37 -11.90 -9.68
CA LYS A 223 10.98 -12.35 -10.95
C LYS A 223 12.13 -11.45 -11.42
N LEU A 224 12.00 -10.13 -11.27
CA LEU A 224 13.05 -9.17 -11.67
C LEU A 224 14.28 -9.21 -10.74
N THR A 225 14.12 -9.61 -9.47
CA THR A 225 15.28 -9.79 -8.59
C THR A 225 16.17 -10.92 -9.10
N LYS A 226 17.47 -10.64 -9.25
CA LYS A 226 18.46 -11.70 -9.55
C LYS A 226 18.45 -12.72 -8.40
N THR A 227 18.62 -14.00 -8.70
CA THR A 227 19.04 -14.97 -7.67
C THR A 227 20.44 -14.56 -7.19
N GLY A 228 20.72 -14.76 -5.90
CA GLY A 228 21.90 -14.17 -5.24
C GLY A 228 23.23 -14.46 -5.93
N LYS A 229 24.17 -13.51 -5.77
CA LYS A 229 25.60 -13.78 -5.96
C LYS A 229 26.13 -14.66 -4.84
#